data_AF-A0A957H306-F1
#
_entry.id   AF-A0A957H306-F1
#
_cell.length_a   1.000
_cell.length_b   1.000
_cell.length_c   1.000
_cell.angle_alpha   90.00
_cell.angle_beta   90.00
_cell.angle_gamma   90.00
#
_symmetry.space_group_name_H-M   'P 1'
#
loop_
_entity.id
_entity.type
_entity.pdbx_description
1 polymer ?
#
loop_
_entity_poly.entity_id
_entity_poly.type
_entity_poly.pdbx_seq_one_letter_code
_entity_poly.pdbx_strand_id
1 'polypeptide(L)'
;MGNRSRRRSRHAGSGSSGKRQWRRMDLHIHTPGSNDYQEPDISYLDILRQAELRGLDIIAFTDHNTVAGYVAMMQQINDLRLLQRLGRMAPDEERLLETYEKLLSKLLVLPGFEFTATFGFHILALFPPDTDPAYLEHLLLTLRVPLDQLRTGSSTVGATTDVITAYRILNEAGALVIAAHANSSNGVFMRDFAFGGQTRIAYTQDPNLHSLEVTDLEKRSRHTTQRFFNGSKPEYPRAMRCIQGSDSHRLVQDPGNPKYLGIGDRVTEILLPELSFAALAKVIKGTDLSLTRPFRGKAPALDFVQAAQEQGESLVQAFRPNMAARGGNLRQILCDICAMANTNGGTIYVGATPEPKQKPEGVRNPTQAIKRLQDSITKHLSPEPDVNIDILKSGANSVVRITVAPGRDLPYSIDQSEYYVRDETETNLAVRDELVQLIERGLKLREVLGLESAIEVLPETKPPVITPTKKATEEEPPIPRTGVEI
;
A
#
# COMPACT_ATOMS: atom_id res chain seq x y z
N MET A 1 -29.36 -45.00 49.62
CA MET A 1 -28.66 -43.71 49.42
C MET A 1 -27.39 -43.96 48.61
N GLY A 2 -27.03 -43.10 47.65
CA GLY A 2 -25.79 -43.29 46.87
C GLY A 2 -25.85 -42.81 45.41
N ASN A 3 -26.28 -41.56 45.17
CA ASN A 3 -26.41 -41.02 43.82
C ASN A 3 -25.04 -40.59 43.26
N ARG A 4 -24.43 -41.38 42.36
CA ARG A 4 -23.11 -41.10 41.76
C ARG A 4 -23.19 -40.04 40.66
N SER A 5 -23.09 -38.77 41.04
CA SER A 5 -22.99 -37.64 40.09
C SER A 5 -21.67 -37.67 39.30
N ARG A 6 -21.75 -37.99 38.01
CA ARG A 6 -20.64 -37.80 37.05
C ARG A 6 -20.53 -36.32 36.68
N ARG A 7 -19.77 -35.54 37.45
CA ARG A 7 -19.34 -34.18 37.06
C ARG A 7 -18.47 -34.25 35.79
N ARG A 8 -19.06 -34.00 34.61
CA ARG A 8 -18.32 -33.62 33.41
C ARG A 8 -17.81 -32.19 33.57
N SER A 9 -16.53 -32.03 33.86
CA SER A 9 -15.86 -30.73 33.82
C SER A 9 -15.76 -30.22 32.38
N ARG A 10 -16.72 -29.39 31.97
CA ARG A 10 -16.55 -28.56 30.76
C ARG A 10 -15.49 -27.50 31.09
N HIS A 11 -14.24 -27.75 30.68
CA HIS A 11 -13.28 -26.67 30.52
C HIS A 11 -13.78 -25.75 29.40
N ALA A 12 -14.44 -24.67 29.79
CA ALA A 12 -14.77 -23.57 28.91
C ALA A 12 -13.48 -22.80 28.63
N GLY A 13 -12.73 -23.23 27.61
CA GLY A 13 -11.71 -22.40 27.01
C GLY A 13 -12.38 -21.21 26.33
N SER A 14 -12.53 -20.10 27.05
CA SER A 14 -13.01 -18.83 26.49
C SER A 14 -11.91 -18.16 25.67
N GLY A 15 -11.47 -18.85 24.61
CA GLY A 15 -10.66 -18.27 23.55
C GLY A 15 -11.51 -17.29 22.76
N SER A 16 -11.68 -16.08 23.31
CA SER A 16 -12.15 -14.92 22.56
C SER A 16 -11.17 -14.69 21.41
N SER A 17 -11.48 -15.22 20.23
CA SER A 17 -10.72 -14.97 19.02
C SER A 17 -11.05 -13.55 18.54
N GLY A 18 -10.52 -12.55 19.24
CA GLY A 18 -10.52 -11.16 18.82
C GLY A 18 -10.04 -11.08 17.38
N LYS A 19 -10.83 -10.43 16.50
CA LYS A 19 -10.45 -10.26 15.10
C LYS A 19 -9.10 -9.55 15.07
N ARG A 20 -8.07 -10.24 14.57
CA ARG A 20 -6.72 -9.67 14.48
C ARG A 20 -6.77 -8.39 13.63
N GLN A 21 -6.30 -7.29 14.20
CA GLN A 21 -6.27 -5.98 13.56
C GLN A 21 -4.82 -5.51 13.42
N TRP A 22 -4.51 -4.87 12.30
CA TRP A 22 -3.26 -4.13 12.15
C TRP A 22 -3.35 -2.87 13.01
N ARG A 23 -2.38 -2.72 13.91
CA ARG A 23 -2.24 -1.62 14.85
C ARG A 23 -0.91 -0.92 14.60
N ARG A 24 -0.86 0.40 14.71
CA ARG A 24 0.35 1.20 14.52
C ARG A 24 1.05 1.43 15.85
N MET A 25 2.36 1.17 15.90
CA MET A 25 3.17 1.37 17.08
C MET A 25 4.43 2.18 16.78
N ASP A 26 4.75 3.07 17.71
CA ASP A 26 6.02 3.79 17.78
C ASP A 26 6.59 3.56 19.19
N LEU A 27 7.62 2.73 19.29
CA LEU A 27 8.12 2.21 20.56
C LEU A 27 9.41 2.90 21.04
N HIS A 28 9.79 4.00 20.41
CA HIS A 28 10.98 4.76 20.74
C HIS A 28 10.70 6.26 20.60
N ILE A 29 10.22 6.87 21.69
CA ILE A 29 9.86 8.29 21.78
C ILE A 29 10.48 8.85 23.06
N HIS A 30 11.26 9.92 22.92
CA HIS A 30 11.73 10.71 24.06
C HIS A 30 10.70 11.78 24.42
N THR A 31 10.76 12.24 25.66
CA THR A 31 9.90 13.29 26.21
C THR A 31 10.77 14.40 26.83
N PRO A 32 10.18 15.52 27.32
CA PRO A 32 10.91 16.52 28.10
C PRO A 32 11.58 16.01 29.40
N GLY A 33 11.38 14.74 29.78
CA GLY A 33 12.16 14.07 30.82
C GLY A 33 13.59 13.68 30.40
N SER A 34 13.89 13.70 29.10
CA SER A 34 15.23 13.50 28.53
C SER A 34 15.93 14.85 28.29
N ASN A 35 17.20 14.97 28.67
CA ASN A 35 17.99 16.20 28.48
C ASN A 35 18.10 16.63 27.00
N ASP A 36 18.04 15.66 26.09
CA ASP A 36 18.30 15.88 24.67
C ASP A 36 17.02 16.24 23.89
N TYR A 37 15.87 16.37 24.58
CA TYR A 37 14.60 16.80 23.99
C TYR A 37 14.64 18.30 23.64
N GLN A 38 14.39 18.64 22.37
CA GLN A 38 14.71 19.97 21.85
C GLN A 38 13.64 21.04 22.18
N GLU A 39 12.48 20.62 22.69
CA GLU A 39 11.29 21.46 22.87
C GLU A 39 10.74 21.31 24.31
N PRO A 40 11.40 21.92 25.33
CA PRO A 40 11.10 21.65 26.75
C PRO A 40 9.74 22.17 27.23
N ASP A 41 9.15 23.16 26.54
CA ASP A 41 7.86 23.77 26.91
C ASP A 41 6.63 22.90 26.56
N ILE A 42 6.85 21.71 25.99
CA ILE A 42 5.79 20.87 25.43
C ILE A 42 5.16 19.96 26.49
N SER A 43 3.83 19.91 26.51
CA SER A 43 3.12 19.05 27.46
C SER A 43 3.07 17.59 26.99
N TYR A 44 3.04 16.65 27.94
CA TYR A 44 2.80 15.22 27.64
C TYR A 44 1.46 15.00 26.91
N LEU A 45 0.47 15.87 27.13
CA LEU A 45 -0.80 15.84 26.41
C LEU A 45 -0.62 16.12 24.91
N ASP A 46 0.31 16.98 24.51
CA ASP A 46 0.56 17.30 23.10
C ASP A 46 1.31 16.17 22.39
N ILE A 47 2.17 15.44 23.10
CA ILE A 47 2.77 14.16 22.65
C ILE A 47 1.65 13.14 22.35
N LEU A 48 0.68 12.99 23.26
CA LEU A 48 -0.47 12.08 23.07
C LEU A 48 -1.41 12.53 21.94
N ARG A 49 -1.67 13.83 21.81
CA ARG A 49 -2.45 14.40 20.69
C ARG A 49 -1.76 14.15 19.35
N GLN A 50 -0.44 14.34 19.28
CA GLN A 50 0.33 14.09 18.07
C GLN A 50 0.30 12.59 17.70
N ALA A 51 0.38 11.69 18.68
CA ALA A 51 0.19 10.26 18.47
C ALA A 51 -1.21 9.92 17.89
N GLU A 52 -2.28 10.53 18.41
CA GLU A 52 -3.64 10.37 17.85
C GLU A 52 -3.74 10.95 16.41
N LEU A 53 -3.15 12.12 16.14
CA LEU A 53 -3.13 12.74 14.81
C LEU A 53 -2.39 11.91 13.76
N ARG A 54 -1.29 11.24 14.15
CA ARG A 54 -0.57 10.26 13.31
C ARG A 54 -1.32 8.92 13.19
N GLY A 55 -2.36 8.71 13.99
CA GLY A 55 -3.13 7.48 14.04
C GLY A 55 -2.32 6.30 14.58
N LEU A 56 -1.49 6.55 15.59
CA LEU A 56 -0.85 5.50 16.37
C LEU A 56 -1.90 4.82 17.27
N ASP A 57 -1.66 3.56 17.62
CA ASP A 57 -2.45 2.78 18.59
C ASP A 57 -1.63 2.47 19.86
N ILE A 58 -0.31 2.35 19.72
CA ILE A 58 0.61 2.02 20.81
C ILE A 58 1.78 3.00 20.74
N ILE A 59 2.14 3.58 21.88
CA ILE A 59 3.37 4.36 22.04
C ILE A 59 4.15 3.89 23.26
N ALA A 60 5.45 4.11 23.28
CA ALA A 60 6.25 3.95 24.49
C ALA A 60 7.04 5.23 24.76
N PHE A 61 7.06 5.68 26.02
CA PHE A 61 8.00 6.71 26.46
C PHE A 61 9.28 6.01 26.89
N THR A 62 10.40 6.42 26.31
CA THR A 62 11.69 5.74 26.44
C THR A 62 12.82 6.75 26.59
N ASP A 63 12.70 7.62 27.60
CA ASP A 63 13.72 8.64 27.90
C ASP A 63 15.08 7.98 28.19
N HIS A 64 16.19 8.68 27.90
CA HIS A 64 17.53 8.17 28.17
C HIS A 64 17.74 7.95 29.68
N ASN A 65 17.95 6.70 30.09
CA ASN A 65 18.35 6.32 31.46
C ASN A 65 17.42 6.85 32.58
N THR A 66 16.17 7.18 32.27
CA THR A 66 15.18 7.69 33.22
C THR A 66 13.76 7.27 32.81
N VAL A 67 12.83 7.36 33.77
CA VAL A 67 11.38 7.20 33.56
C VAL A 67 10.61 8.47 33.93
N ALA A 68 11.33 9.59 34.14
CA ALA A 68 10.79 10.84 34.65
C ALA A 68 9.61 11.39 33.83
N GLY A 69 9.64 11.28 32.49
CA GLY A 69 8.54 11.74 31.63
C GLY A 69 7.24 10.98 31.87
N TYR A 70 7.32 9.64 31.94
CA TYR A 70 6.16 8.80 32.25
C TYR A 70 5.64 9.04 33.68
N VAL A 71 6.55 9.19 34.65
CA VAL A 71 6.19 9.50 36.04
C VAL A 71 5.47 10.84 36.15
N ALA A 72 5.98 11.90 35.52
CA ALA A 72 5.39 13.23 35.56
C ALA A 72 3.99 13.25 34.90
N MET A 73 3.81 12.56 33.78
CA MET A 73 2.49 12.39 33.15
C MET A 73 1.50 11.67 34.09
N MET A 74 1.92 10.56 34.70
CA MET A 74 1.07 9.80 35.63
C MET A 74 0.75 10.57 36.91
N GLN A 75 1.69 11.38 37.43
CA GLN A 75 1.46 12.30 38.54
C GLN A 75 0.40 13.36 38.17
N GLN A 76 0.53 14.04 37.02
CA GLN A 76 -0.49 14.99 36.55
C GLN A 76 -1.89 14.36 36.48
N ILE A 77 -2.02 13.15 35.93
CA ILE A 77 -3.31 12.43 35.82
C ILE A 77 -3.85 12.09 37.22
N ASN A 78 -2.99 11.67 38.15
CA ASN A 78 -3.39 11.33 39.52
C ASN A 78 -3.81 12.56 40.34
N ASP A 79 -3.13 13.70 40.15
CA ASP A 79 -3.47 14.98 40.79
C ASP A 79 -4.81 15.52 40.28
N LEU A 80 -5.05 15.48 38.96
CA LEU A 80 -6.35 15.81 38.36
C LEU A 80 -7.46 14.90 38.93
N ARG A 81 -7.23 13.57 39.00
CA ARG A 81 -8.18 12.62 39.62
C ARG A 81 -8.35 12.84 41.13
N LEU A 82 -7.38 13.43 41.82
CA LEU A 82 -7.51 13.82 43.22
C LEU A 82 -8.38 15.07 43.35
N LEU A 83 -8.15 16.09 42.53
CA LEU A 83 -8.98 17.32 42.49
C LEU A 83 -10.44 17.02 42.14
N GLN A 84 -10.69 16.10 41.21
CA GLN A 84 -12.02 15.60 40.87
C GLN A 84 -12.70 14.95 42.08
N ARG A 85 -12.01 14.01 42.75
CA ARG A 85 -12.53 13.33 43.97
C ARG A 85 -12.77 14.28 45.15
N LEU A 86 -11.99 15.35 45.25
CA LEU A 86 -12.14 16.38 46.29
C LEU A 86 -13.20 17.43 45.94
N GLY A 87 -13.79 17.40 44.74
CA GLY A 87 -14.78 18.39 44.29
C GLY A 87 -14.20 19.81 44.16
N ARG A 88 -12.90 19.93 43.89
CA ARG A 88 -12.16 21.21 43.80
C ARG A 88 -11.62 21.53 42.40
N MET A 89 -11.97 20.70 41.42
CA MET A 89 -11.53 20.79 40.04
C MET A 89 -12.09 22.04 39.34
N ALA A 90 -11.23 22.75 38.60
CA ALA A 90 -11.62 23.86 37.75
C ALA A 90 -12.16 23.36 36.38
N PRO A 91 -12.99 24.14 35.66
CA PRO A 91 -13.56 23.72 34.37
C PRO A 91 -12.54 23.37 33.28
N ASP A 92 -11.35 23.98 33.32
CA ASP A 92 -10.28 23.67 32.37
C ASP A 92 -9.49 22.41 32.76
N GLU A 93 -9.37 22.12 34.06
CA GLU A 93 -8.79 20.87 34.59
C GLU A 93 -9.68 19.66 34.26
N GLU A 94 -11.00 19.84 34.31
CA GLU A 94 -11.99 18.83 33.92
C GLU A 94 -11.82 18.44 32.45
N ARG A 95 -11.74 19.42 31.54
CA ARG A 95 -11.47 19.21 30.11
C ARG A 95 -10.11 18.53 29.86
N LEU A 96 -9.08 18.87 30.64
CA LEU A 96 -7.77 18.23 30.54
C LEU A 96 -7.85 16.75 30.93
N LEU A 97 -8.52 16.42 32.05
CA LEU A 97 -8.70 15.04 32.49
C LEU A 97 -9.53 14.24 31.48
N GLU A 98 -10.66 14.77 30.99
CA GLU A 98 -11.46 14.13 29.93
C GLU A 98 -10.63 13.86 28.67
N THR A 99 -9.75 14.80 28.28
CA THR A 99 -8.87 14.63 27.13
C THR A 99 -7.84 13.52 27.36
N TYR A 100 -7.20 13.49 28.54
CA TYR A 100 -6.28 12.40 28.91
C TYR A 100 -6.98 11.04 28.91
N GLU A 101 -8.15 10.90 29.55
CA GLU A 101 -8.87 9.62 29.62
C GLU A 101 -9.35 9.16 28.24
N LYS A 102 -9.83 10.09 27.40
CA LYS A 102 -10.18 9.80 26.01
C LYS A 102 -8.98 9.32 25.18
N LEU A 103 -7.81 9.94 25.33
CA LEU A 103 -6.59 9.54 24.62
C LEU A 103 -6.10 8.17 25.11
N LEU A 104 -5.99 7.97 26.43
CA LEU A 104 -5.57 6.70 27.03
C LEU A 104 -6.54 5.53 26.77
N SER A 105 -7.82 5.81 26.50
CA SER A 105 -8.78 4.77 26.08
C SER A 105 -8.53 4.23 24.66
N LYS A 106 -7.76 4.96 23.85
CA LYS A 106 -7.42 4.60 22.46
C LYS A 106 -5.96 4.21 22.27
N LEU A 107 -5.06 4.90 22.98
CA LEU A 107 -3.61 4.76 22.91
C LEU A 107 -3.10 3.92 24.08
N LEU A 108 -2.45 2.80 23.79
CA LEU A 108 -1.69 2.06 24.78
C LEU A 108 -0.34 2.77 24.97
N VAL A 109 -0.20 3.49 26.08
CA VAL A 109 1.07 4.14 26.48
C VAL A 109 1.85 3.18 27.38
N LEU A 110 3.05 2.80 26.95
CA LEU A 110 3.92 1.87 27.68
C LEU A 110 5.02 2.64 28.42
N PRO A 111 5.26 2.35 29.71
CA PRO A 111 6.45 2.79 30.40
C PRO A 111 7.69 2.06 29.85
N GLY A 112 8.77 2.81 29.69
CA GLY A 112 10.06 2.28 29.31
C GLY A 112 11.17 3.30 29.52
N PHE A 113 12.37 2.94 29.11
CA PHE A 113 13.54 3.81 29.07
C PHE A 113 14.50 3.29 27.99
N GLU A 114 15.35 4.18 27.47
CA GLU A 114 16.50 3.81 26.65
C GLU A 114 17.75 3.80 27.53
N PHE A 115 18.29 2.62 27.83
CA PHE A 115 19.47 2.46 28.67
C PHE A 115 20.77 2.51 27.85
N THR A 116 21.71 3.35 28.27
CA THR A 116 23.05 3.45 27.72
C THR A 116 23.99 2.47 28.42
N ALA A 117 24.23 1.31 27.80
CA ALA A 117 25.16 0.28 28.24
C ALA A 117 26.64 0.66 27.97
N THR A 118 27.57 -0.14 28.50
CA THR A 118 29.02 0.05 28.27
C THR A 118 29.34 0.23 26.78
N PHE A 119 30.29 1.13 26.47
CA PHE A 119 30.63 1.59 25.12
C PHE A 119 29.58 2.49 24.43
N GLY A 120 28.55 2.95 25.16
CA GLY A 120 27.54 3.85 24.63
C GLY A 120 26.49 3.15 23.78
N PHE A 121 26.26 1.85 23.99
CA PHE A 121 25.22 1.11 23.26
C PHE A 121 23.85 1.36 23.87
N HIS A 122 22.86 1.68 23.04
CA HIS A 122 21.51 1.96 23.52
C HIS A 122 20.61 0.70 23.47
N ILE A 123 19.84 0.49 24.54
CA ILE A 123 18.96 -0.65 24.75
C ILE A 123 17.60 -0.14 25.24
N LEU A 124 16.54 -0.38 24.48
CA LEU A 124 15.17 -0.09 24.91
C LEU A 124 14.65 -1.21 25.81
N ALA A 125 14.06 -0.80 26.93
CA ALA A 125 13.34 -1.68 27.84
C ALA A 125 11.91 -1.20 28.00
N LEU A 126 10.94 -2.01 27.57
CA LEU A 126 9.51 -1.68 27.69
C LEU A 126 8.83 -2.59 28.72
N PHE A 127 7.99 -2.01 29.56
CA PHE A 127 7.34 -2.69 30.67
C PHE A 127 5.80 -2.66 30.55
N PRO A 128 5.08 -3.53 31.27
CA PRO A 128 3.63 -3.42 31.43
C PRO A 128 3.23 -2.04 31.97
N PRO A 129 2.07 -1.46 31.57
CA PRO A 129 1.60 -0.18 32.10
C PRO A 129 1.25 -0.21 33.60
N ASP A 130 1.03 -1.41 34.17
CA ASP A 130 0.77 -1.62 35.61
C ASP A 130 2.06 -1.67 36.46
N THR A 131 3.23 -1.41 35.87
CA THR A 131 4.52 -1.49 36.59
C THR A 131 4.75 -0.26 37.46
N ASP A 132 5.10 -0.47 38.73
CA ASP A 132 5.45 0.61 39.66
C ASP A 132 6.68 1.38 39.16
N PRO A 133 6.61 2.71 38.96
CA PRO A 133 7.78 3.48 38.54
C PRO A 133 8.97 3.40 39.51
N ALA A 134 8.74 3.22 40.82
CA ALA A 134 9.82 3.05 41.79
C ALA A 134 10.62 1.75 41.54
N TYR A 135 9.98 0.72 40.98
CA TYR A 135 10.65 -0.50 40.54
C TYR A 135 11.55 -0.25 39.32
N LEU A 136 11.11 0.61 38.39
CA LEU A 136 11.90 1.00 37.22
C LEU A 136 13.14 1.82 37.61
N GLU A 137 12.99 2.78 38.53
CA GLU A 137 14.12 3.55 39.09
C GLU A 137 15.13 2.63 39.81
N HIS A 138 14.66 1.70 40.64
CA HIS A 138 15.51 0.71 41.30
C HIS A 138 16.26 -0.19 40.29
N LEU A 139 15.62 -0.53 39.17
CA LEU A 139 16.24 -1.32 38.11
C LEU A 139 17.36 -0.55 37.41
N LEU A 140 17.17 0.74 37.11
CA LEU A 140 18.22 1.60 36.55
C LEU A 140 19.43 1.73 37.51
N LEU A 141 19.19 1.82 38.82
CA LEU A 141 20.25 1.74 39.83
C LEU A 141 20.98 0.39 39.82
N THR A 142 20.24 -0.71 39.65
CA THR A 142 20.80 -2.06 39.53
C THR A 142 21.70 -2.19 38.30
N LEU A 143 21.36 -1.51 37.20
CA LEU A 143 22.18 -1.39 35.98
C LEU A 143 23.39 -0.44 36.11
N ARG A 144 23.61 0.14 37.30
CA ARG A 144 24.68 1.09 37.64
C ARG A 144 24.56 2.46 36.97
N VAL A 145 23.33 2.91 36.69
CA VAL A 145 23.10 4.32 36.33
C VAL A 145 23.31 5.19 37.59
N PRO A 146 24.14 6.25 37.53
CA PRO A 146 24.33 7.18 38.65
C PRO A 146 23.03 7.92 39.04
N LEU A 147 22.81 8.11 40.34
CA LEU A 147 21.62 8.78 40.90
C LEU A 147 21.39 10.20 40.37
N ASP A 148 22.48 10.92 40.08
CA ASP A 148 22.48 12.25 39.47
C ASP A 148 22.01 12.23 38.01
N GLN A 149 22.29 11.16 37.27
CA GLN A 149 21.86 11.03 35.87
C GLN A 149 20.41 10.52 35.71
N LEU A 150 19.88 9.79 36.69
CA LEU A 150 18.45 9.40 36.71
C LEU A 150 17.50 10.61 36.65
N ARG A 151 17.92 11.76 37.17
CA ARG A 151 17.11 12.99 37.24
C ARG A 151 17.26 13.91 36.04
N THR A 152 18.34 13.76 35.27
CA THR A 152 18.62 14.59 34.09
C THR A 152 18.31 13.87 32.79
N GLY A 153 18.26 12.54 32.77
CA GLY A 153 17.95 11.79 31.56
C GLY A 153 19.01 11.98 30.48
N SER A 154 20.30 11.81 30.84
CA SER A 154 21.41 12.01 29.91
C SER A 154 21.69 10.78 29.06
N SER A 155 21.99 11.00 27.79
CA SER A 155 22.52 10.00 26.85
C SER A 155 23.97 9.56 27.16
N THR A 156 24.71 10.31 27.99
CA THR A 156 26.14 10.08 28.27
C THR A 156 26.41 9.66 29.72
N VAL A 157 26.07 8.39 30.00
CA VAL A 157 26.41 7.73 31.27
C VAL A 157 27.83 7.16 31.24
N GLY A 158 28.46 7.04 32.41
CA GLY A 158 29.80 6.48 32.58
C GLY A 158 29.88 4.95 32.42
N ALA A 159 30.65 4.27 33.29
CA ALA A 159 30.86 2.82 33.23
C ALA A 159 29.65 2.01 33.74
N THR A 160 28.57 2.02 32.97
CA THR A 160 27.35 1.23 33.18
C THR A 160 27.55 -0.25 32.87
N THR A 161 26.54 -1.06 33.15
CA THR A 161 26.51 -2.52 32.91
C THR A 161 26.69 -2.90 31.43
N ASP A 162 27.31 -4.06 31.18
CA ASP A 162 27.52 -4.58 29.83
C ASP A 162 26.21 -5.01 29.14
N VAL A 163 26.21 -5.00 27.81
CA VAL A 163 25.02 -5.27 26.97
C VAL A 163 24.34 -6.61 27.30
N ILE A 164 25.12 -7.68 27.52
CA ILE A 164 24.58 -9.03 27.74
C ILE A 164 23.98 -9.16 29.14
N THR A 165 24.68 -8.66 30.17
CA THR A 165 24.16 -8.61 31.54
C THR A 165 22.93 -7.71 31.63
N ALA A 166 22.90 -6.58 30.92
CA ALA A 166 21.74 -5.71 30.84
C ALA A 166 20.53 -6.44 30.23
N TYR A 167 20.69 -7.13 29.10
CA TYR A 167 19.61 -7.93 28.52
C TYR A 167 19.07 -8.99 29.48
N ARG A 168 19.94 -9.70 30.21
CA ARG A 168 19.53 -10.68 31.22
C ARG A 168 18.70 -10.04 32.34
N ILE A 169 19.22 -9.00 32.98
CA ILE A 169 18.54 -8.29 34.10
C ILE A 169 17.17 -7.77 33.64
N LEU A 170 17.10 -7.15 32.46
CA LEU A 170 15.87 -6.60 31.91
C LEU A 170 14.83 -7.68 31.58
N ASN A 171 15.24 -8.81 30.99
CA ASN A 171 14.33 -9.91 30.68
C ASN A 171 13.85 -10.63 31.95
N GLU A 172 14.72 -10.80 32.95
CA GLU A 172 14.37 -11.33 34.28
C GLU A 172 13.36 -10.43 35.02
N ALA A 173 13.46 -9.11 34.85
CA ALA A 173 12.49 -8.12 35.33
C ALA A 173 11.19 -8.04 34.50
N GLY A 174 11.02 -8.91 33.50
CA GLY A 174 9.81 -8.99 32.67
C GLY A 174 9.74 -7.99 31.51
N ALA A 175 10.81 -7.23 31.24
CA ALA A 175 10.84 -6.24 30.16
C ALA A 175 10.83 -6.88 28.77
N LEU A 176 10.30 -6.14 27.79
CA LEU A 176 10.60 -6.34 26.38
C LEU A 176 11.90 -5.61 26.03
N VAL A 177 12.99 -6.37 26.09
CA VAL A 177 14.33 -5.96 25.64
C VAL A 177 14.38 -5.85 24.12
N ILE A 178 14.72 -4.65 23.63
CA ILE A 178 14.87 -4.32 22.21
C ILE A 178 16.20 -3.58 22.04
N ALA A 179 17.02 -3.94 21.06
CA ALA A 179 18.23 -3.17 20.77
C ALA A 179 17.85 -1.92 19.97
N ALA A 180 18.13 -0.74 20.51
CA ALA A 180 17.79 0.54 19.90
C ALA A 180 18.58 0.74 18.61
N HIS A 181 17.94 1.35 17.60
CA HIS A 181 18.48 1.82 16.31
C HIS A 181 19.75 1.08 15.83
N ALA A 182 19.71 -0.25 15.79
CA ALA A 182 20.90 -1.10 15.85
C ALA A 182 21.91 -0.88 14.70
N ASN A 183 21.46 -0.33 13.57
CA ASN A 183 22.25 0.00 12.39
C ASN A 183 22.71 1.48 12.31
N SER A 184 22.50 2.27 13.37
CA SER A 184 22.80 3.70 13.49
C SER A 184 23.92 3.95 14.51
N SER A 185 24.28 5.22 14.74
CA SER A 185 25.11 5.65 15.88
C SER A 185 24.57 5.09 17.20
N ASN A 186 25.44 4.59 18.07
CA ASN A 186 25.11 3.93 19.35
C ASN A 186 24.34 2.59 19.21
N GLY A 187 24.13 2.09 18.00
CA GLY A 187 23.51 0.80 17.73
C GLY A 187 24.48 -0.40 17.82
N VAL A 188 24.02 -1.53 18.36
CA VAL A 188 24.82 -2.77 18.55
C VAL A 188 25.31 -3.43 17.25
N PHE A 189 24.84 -2.99 16.09
CA PHE A 189 25.18 -3.49 14.76
C PHE A 189 25.74 -2.39 13.84
N MET A 190 26.39 -1.36 14.42
CA MET A 190 27.20 -0.39 13.65
C MET A 190 28.20 -1.09 12.74
N ARG A 191 28.26 -0.69 11.47
CA ARG A 191 29.19 -1.28 10.49
C ARG A 191 30.62 -0.79 10.69
N ASP A 192 30.78 0.49 11.03
CA ASP A 192 32.06 1.21 11.00
C ASP A 192 32.81 1.24 12.35
N PHE A 193 32.22 0.69 13.41
CA PHE A 193 32.86 0.59 14.73
C PHE A 193 33.72 -0.70 14.83
N ALA A 194 34.94 -0.59 15.36
CA ALA A 194 35.97 -1.62 15.34
C ALA A 194 35.76 -2.83 16.30
N PHE A 195 34.53 -3.36 16.38
CA PHE A 195 34.25 -4.64 17.04
C PHE A 195 34.49 -5.84 16.13
N GLY A 196 35.07 -6.91 16.67
CA GLY A 196 35.14 -8.21 16.01
C GLY A 196 33.75 -8.77 15.73
N GLY A 197 33.59 -9.47 14.59
CA GLY A 197 32.29 -9.98 14.13
C GLY A 197 31.56 -10.87 15.16
N GLN A 198 32.32 -11.62 15.97
CA GLN A 198 31.78 -12.46 17.04
C GLN A 198 31.03 -11.67 18.12
N THR A 199 31.51 -10.48 18.50
CA THR A 199 30.83 -9.61 19.48
C THR A 199 29.49 -9.11 18.94
N ARG A 200 29.43 -8.73 17.66
CA ARG A 200 28.18 -8.30 17.00
C ARG A 200 27.16 -9.45 16.92
N ILE A 201 27.61 -10.66 16.61
CA ILE A 201 26.76 -11.86 16.64
C ILE A 201 26.24 -12.11 18.05
N ALA A 202 27.10 -12.10 19.07
CA ALA A 202 26.70 -12.30 20.47
C ALA A 202 25.63 -11.29 20.92
N TYR A 203 25.82 -9.99 20.67
CA TYR A 203 24.85 -8.95 21.05
C TYR A 203 23.53 -9.01 20.27
N THR A 204 23.53 -9.49 19.02
CA THR A 204 22.31 -9.50 18.18
C THR A 204 21.59 -10.86 18.16
N GLN A 205 22.17 -11.91 18.74
CA GLN A 205 21.59 -13.25 18.81
C GLN A 205 21.31 -13.71 20.25
N ASP A 206 21.68 -12.94 21.28
CA ASP A 206 21.45 -13.26 22.70
C ASP A 206 19.98 -13.67 22.98
N PRO A 207 19.73 -14.78 23.70
CA PRO A 207 18.38 -15.29 23.93
C PRO A 207 17.45 -14.33 24.69
N ASN A 208 17.99 -13.38 25.46
CA ASN A 208 17.21 -12.39 26.23
C ASN A 208 16.79 -11.18 25.38
N LEU A 209 17.41 -10.99 24.21
CA LEU A 209 17.02 -9.96 23.25
C LEU A 209 15.80 -10.42 22.45
N HIS A 210 14.75 -9.60 22.36
CA HIS A 210 13.49 -9.99 21.72
C HIS A 210 13.31 -9.40 20.31
N SER A 211 13.78 -8.18 20.08
CA SER A 211 13.68 -7.50 18.78
C SER A 211 14.87 -6.59 18.53
N LEU A 212 15.11 -6.29 17.27
CA LEU A 212 16.05 -5.26 16.82
C LEU A 212 15.24 -4.07 16.29
N GLU A 213 15.52 -2.87 16.75
CA GLU A 213 15.07 -1.66 16.06
C GLU A 213 16.06 -1.35 14.92
N VAL A 214 15.55 -0.99 13.73
CA VAL A 214 16.37 -0.69 12.56
C VAL A 214 15.86 0.55 11.82
N THR A 215 16.77 1.42 11.39
CA THR A 215 16.42 2.67 10.70
C THR A 215 16.15 2.50 9.19
N ASP A 216 16.32 1.30 8.64
CA ASP A 216 16.31 1.04 7.19
C ASP A 216 15.21 0.10 6.66
N LEU A 217 14.21 -0.27 7.48
CA LEU A 217 13.14 -1.23 7.11
C LEU A 217 12.26 -0.77 5.92
N GLU A 218 12.17 0.54 5.71
CA GLU A 218 11.47 1.12 4.56
C GLU A 218 12.19 0.92 3.22
N LYS A 219 13.54 0.89 3.25
CA LYS A 219 14.38 0.92 2.04
C LYS A 219 14.29 -0.41 1.28
N ARG A 220 14.05 -0.38 -0.03
CA ARG A 220 14.01 -1.60 -0.89
C ARG A 220 15.39 -2.08 -1.34
N SER A 221 16.43 -1.89 -0.52
CA SER A 221 17.81 -2.30 -0.87
C SER A 221 18.04 -3.80 -0.63
N ARG A 222 18.96 -4.40 -1.41
CA ARG A 222 19.44 -5.77 -1.17
C ARG A 222 20.23 -5.88 0.15
N HIS A 223 20.73 -4.76 0.69
CA HIS A 223 21.59 -4.69 1.89
C HIS A 223 20.84 -4.28 3.18
N THR A 224 19.52 -4.43 3.21
CA THR A 224 18.69 -4.08 4.38
C THR A 224 19.00 -4.94 5.60
N THR A 225 19.00 -4.33 6.79
CA THR A 225 19.29 -5.00 8.07
C THR A 225 18.37 -6.21 8.32
N GLN A 226 17.09 -6.11 7.96
CA GLN A 226 16.11 -7.21 8.03
C GLN A 226 16.55 -8.48 7.28
N ARG A 227 17.29 -8.36 6.17
CA ARG A 227 17.79 -9.52 5.40
C ARG A 227 19.01 -10.19 6.03
N PHE A 228 19.69 -9.55 6.97
CA PHE A 228 20.76 -10.19 7.74
C PHE A 228 20.20 -11.07 8.86
N PHE A 229 19.11 -10.63 9.48
CA PHE A 229 18.49 -11.28 10.64
C PHE A 229 17.27 -12.16 10.28
N ASN A 230 17.15 -12.61 9.04
CA ASN A 230 16.06 -13.48 8.59
C ASN A 230 16.31 -14.99 8.83
N GLY A 231 17.41 -15.36 9.51
CA GLY A 231 17.79 -16.76 9.73
C GLY A 231 18.43 -17.47 8.52
N SER A 232 18.58 -16.82 7.37
CA SER A 232 19.19 -17.43 6.17
C SER A 232 20.73 -17.46 6.18
N LYS A 233 21.37 -16.80 7.16
CA LYS A 233 22.83 -16.75 7.28
C LYS A 233 23.32 -17.71 8.37
N PRO A 234 24.34 -18.55 8.11
CA PRO A 234 24.92 -19.42 9.14
C PRO A 234 25.44 -18.69 10.38
N GLU A 235 25.90 -17.44 10.19
CA GLU A 235 26.38 -16.53 11.24
C GLU A 235 25.27 -15.97 12.13
N TYR A 236 24.02 -15.93 11.62
CA TYR A 236 22.84 -15.36 12.31
C TYR A 236 21.68 -16.37 12.22
N PRO A 237 21.80 -17.54 12.87
CA PRO A 237 20.85 -18.64 12.74
C PRO A 237 19.49 -18.33 13.38
N ARG A 238 19.44 -17.45 14.39
CA ARG A 238 18.19 -17.02 15.03
C ARG A 238 17.60 -15.86 14.22
N ALA A 239 16.48 -16.13 13.57
CA ALA A 239 15.71 -15.09 12.91
C ALA A 239 15.17 -14.09 13.95
N MET A 240 15.56 -12.82 13.84
CA MET A 240 15.13 -11.75 14.74
C MET A 240 14.05 -10.90 14.09
N ARG A 241 13.14 -10.38 14.91
CA ARG A 241 12.18 -9.37 14.46
C ARG A 241 12.89 -8.03 14.33
N CYS A 242 12.62 -7.34 13.22
CA CYS A 242 13.05 -5.97 12.99
C CYS A 242 11.83 -5.05 13.06
N ILE A 243 11.91 -4.03 13.91
CA ILE A 243 10.92 -2.95 14.07
C ILE A 243 11.57 -1.60 13.79
N GLN A 244 10.78 -0.53 13.80
CA GLN A 244 11.24 0.86 13.78
C GLN A 244 10.42 1.67 14.77
N GLY A 245 11.07 2.54 15.54
CA GLY A 245 10.48 3.73 16.16
C GLY A 245 11.01 5.00 15.51
N SER A 246 10.44 6.13 15.92
CA SER A 246 10.82 7.46 15.43
C SER A 246 12.13 7.97 16.03
N ASP A 247 12.50 7.55 17.24
CA ASP A 247 13.64 8.11 18.00
C ASP A 247 13.46 9.64 18.15
N SER A 248 12.20 10.05 18.40
CA SER A 248 11.77 11.44 18.29
C SER A 248 12.15 12.26 19.51
N HIS A 249 12.84 13.37 19.29
CA HIS A 249 13.24 14.36 20.29
C HIS A 249 12.44 15.68 20.16
N ARG A 250 11.32 15.64 19.41
CA ARG A 250 10.42 16.75 19.03
C ARG A 250 9.01 16.24 18.74
N LEU A 251 8.00 17.11 18.74
CA LEU A 251 6.65 16.73 18.27
C LEU A 251 6.58 16.49 16.75
N VAL A 252 7.25 17.33 15.97
CA VAL A 252 7.14 17.39 14.50
C VAL A 252 8.54 17.31 13.89
N GLN A 253 8.63 16.67 12.72
CA GLN A 253 9.86 16.62 11.93
C GLN A 253 10.42 18.03 11.69
N ASP A 254 11.72 18.20 11.80
CA ASP A 254 12.37 19.47 11.47
C ASP A 254 12.29 19.73 9.94
N PRO A 255 11.65 20.82 9.47
CA PRO A 255 11.57 21.14 8.05
C PRO A 255 12.93 21.42 7.39
N GLY A 256 13.91 21.86 8.19
CA GLY A 256 15.27 22.19 7.73
C GLY A 256 16.25 21.01 7.80
N ASN A 257 15.96 19.97 8.59
CA ASN A 257 16.83 18.81 8.73
C ASN A 257 16.04 17.49 8.87
N PRO A 258 15.86 16.71 7.79
CA PRO A 258 15.07 15.48 7.80
C PRO A 258 15.69 14.34 8.65
N LYS A 259 16.87 14.56 9.26
CA LYS A 259 17.47 13.66 10.25
C LYS A 259 16.76 13.74 11.62
N TYR A 260 16.18 14.88 11.98
CA TYR A 260 15.42 15.03 13.23
C TYR A 260 13.95 14.68 12.99
N LEU A 261 13.55 13.53 13.52
CA LEU A 261 12.21 12.97 13.37
C LEU A 261 11.29 13.45 14.50
N GLY A 262 10.04 13.69 14.15
CA GLY A 262 8.94 13.87 15.10
C GLY A 262 8.23 12.55 15.39
N ILE A 263 7.38 12.57 16.41
CA ILE A 263 6.57 11.43 16.84
C ILE A 263 5.80 10.84 15.65
N GLY A 264 5.90 9.52 15.46
CA GLY A 264 5.19 8.82 14.39
C GLY A 264 5.65 9.15 12.96
N ASP A 265 6.88 9.64 12.76
CA ASP A 265 7.53 9.69 11.44
C ASP A 265 8.00 8.31 10.95
N ARG A 266 8.41 7.44 11.87
CA ARG A 266 8.66 6.01 11.61
C ARG A 266 7.72 5.20 12.47
N VAL A 267 7.01 4.28 11.84
CA VAL A 267 5.95 3.52 12.51
C VAL A 267 6.04 2.07 12.08
N THR A 268 5.89 1.17 13.04
CA THR A 268 5.72 -0.26 12.77
C THR A 268 4.24 -0.62 12.83
N GLU A 269 3.72 -1.35 11.85
CA GLU A 269 2.42 -1.99 11.95
C GLU A 269 2.56 -3.41 12.49
N ILE A 270 1.77 -3.74 13.51
CA ILE A 270 1.74 -5.04 14.19
C ILE A 270 0.33 -5.63 14.19
N LEU A 271 0.22 -6.93 13.95
CA LEU A 271 -1.05 -7.64 13.89
C LEU A 271 -1.41 -8.23 15.26
N LEU A 272 -2.32 -7.57 15.99
CA LEU A 272 -2.70 -7.96 17.35
C LEU A 272 -4.17 -8.40 17.44
N PRO A 273 -4.52 -9.40 18.30
CA PRO A 273 -5.90 -9.77 18.59
C PRO A 273 -6.60 -8.79 19.56
N GLU A 274 -5.81 -8.11 20.40
CA GLU A 274 -6.24 -7.15 21.43
C GLU A 274 -5.14 -6.11 21.66
N LEU A 275 -5.50 -4.93 22.17
CA LEU A 275 -4.57 -3.84 22.47
C LEU A 275 -4.02 -4.02 23.91
N SER A 276 -3.11 -4.96 24.11
CA SER A 276 -2.51 -5.24 25.43
C SER A 276 -0.99 -5.45 25.36
N PHE A 277 -0.28 -5.13 26.45
CA PHE A 277 1.16 -5.44 26.56
C PHE A 277 1.42 -6.94 26.44
N ALA A 278 0.53 -7.80 26.97
CA ALA A 278 0.67 -9.25 26.87
C ALA A 278 0.55 -9.75 25.42
N ALA A 279 -0.35 -9.18 24.62
CA ALA A 279 -0.47 -9.48 23.20
C ALA A 279 0.74 -8.98 22.40
N LEU A 280 1.20 -7.75 22.68
CA LEU A 280 2.40 -7.16 22.10
C LEU A 280 3.64 -8.02 22.39
N ALA A 281 3.85 -8.36 23.66
CA ALA A 281 4.94 -9.22 24.11
C ALA A 281 4.89 -10.60 23.44
N LYS A 282 3.71 -11.21 23.35
CA LYS A 282 3.55 -12.52 22.69
C LYS A 282 3.92 -12.47 21.20
N VAL A 283 3.60 -11.40 20.49
CA VAL A 283 4.02 -11.24 19.09
C VAL A 283 5.51 -10.95 19.01
N ILE A 284 6.04 -10.02 19.79
CA ILE A 284 7.46 -9.64 19.78
C ILE A 284 8.39 -10.80 20.19
N LYS A 285 8.01 -11.63 21.17
CA LYS A 285 8.75 -12.84 21.56
C LYS A 285 8.49 -14.04 20.63
N GLY A 286 7.45 -14.00 19.79
CA GLY A 286 7.06 -15.08 18.89
C GLY A 286 7.89 -15.17 17.61
N THR A 287 8.00 -16.36 17.02
CA THR A 287 8.79 -16.64 15.80
C THR A 287 8.12 -16.19 14.50
N ASP A 288 6.83 -15.87 14.51
CA ASP A 288 6.08 -15.46 13.30
C ASP A 288 6.38 -13.99 12.93
N LEU A 289 7.40 -13.81 12.09
CA LEU A 289 7.83 -12.50 11.59
C LEU A 289 6.80 -11.82 10.67
N SER A 290 5.79 -12.55 10.17
CA SER A 290 4.76 -11.99 9.27
C SER A 290 3.79 -11.04 10.00
N LEU A 291 3.74 -11.11 11.33
CA LEU A 291 2.86 -10.30 12.18
C LEU A 291 3.32 -8.84 12.33
N THR A 292 4.45 -8.45 11.73
CA THR A 292 5.00 -7.10 11.79
C THR A 292 5.48 -6.60 10.43
N ARG A 293 5.19 -5.35 10.08
CA ARG A 293 5.61 -4.70 8.83
C ARG A 293 5.90 -3.20 9.02
N PRO A 294 6.81 -2.59 8.24
CA PRO A 294 6.98 -1.14 8.25
C PRO A 294 5.72 -0.45 7.70
N PHE A 295 5.28 0.63 8.36
CA PHE A 295 4.21 1.49 7.84
C PHE A 295 4.78 2.47 6.81
N ARG A 296 4.59 2.16 5.52
CA ARG A 296 5.10 2.99 4.40
C ARG A 296 4.14 4.13 4.01
N GLY A 297 3.50 4.74 5.01
CA GLY A 297 2.37 5.66 4.82
C GLY A 297 1.14 4.98 4.20
N LYS A 298 0.16 5.79 3.79
CA LYS A 298 -0.70 5.38 2.67
C LYS A 298 0.20 5.30 1.44
N ALA A 299 0.27 4.12 0.81
CA ALA A 299 0.95 4.00 -0.48
C ALA A 299 0.45 5.13 -1.41
N PRO A 300 1.34 5.82 -2.15
CA PRO A 300 0.88 6.80 -3.14
C PRO A 300 -0.10 6.07 -4.05
N ALA A 301 -1.28 6.66 -4.25
CA ALA A 301 -2.29 6.07 -5.11
C ALA A 301 -1.63 5.81 -6.46
N LEU A 302 -1.63 4.55 -6.90
CA LEU A 302 -0.86 4.14 -8.07
C LEU A 302 -1.39 4.93 -9.27
N ASP A 303 -0.59 5.86 -9.78
CA ASP A 303 -1.01 6.72 -10.88
C ASP A 303 -0.90 5.92 -12.19
N PHE A 304 -2.01 5.27 -12.54
CA PHE A 304 -2.14 4.50 -13.77
C PHE A 304 -1.90 5.35 -15.02
N VAL A 305 -2.10 6.67 -14.96
CA VAL A 305 -1.78 7.56 -16.09
C VAL A 305 -0.27 7.74 -16.19
N GLN A 306 0.43 7.97 -15.08
CA GLN A 306 1.90 8.08 -15.10
C GLN A 306 2.55 6.78 -15.57
N ALA A 307 2.10 5.62 -15.07
CA ALA A 307 2.59 4.31 -15.52
C ALA A 307 2.31 4.06 -17.02
N ALA A 308 1.19 4.59 -17.55
CA ALA A 308 0.88 4.55 -18.96
C ALA A 308 1.80 5.49 -19.78
N GLN A 309 2.09 6.71 -19.31
CA GLN A 309 3.01 7.64 -19.97
C GLN A 309 4.46 7.11 -20.00
N GLU A 310 4.88 6.34 -18.99
CA GLU A 310 6.17 5.63 -19.00
C GLU A 310 6.25 4.53 -20.06
N GLN A 311 5.10 3.98 -20.50
CA GLN A 311 5.02 2.97 -21.56
C GLN A 311 4.90 3.59 -22.98
N GLY A 312 4.39 4.82 -23.09
CA GLY A 312 4.24 5.53 -24.36
C GLY A 312 3.02 5.10 -25.20
N GLU A 313 2.93 5.62 -26.43
CA GLU A 313 1.93 5.12 -27.40
C GLU A 313 2.33 3.75 -27.95
N SER A 314 1.33 2.93 -28.26
CA SER A 314 1.49 1.61 -28.88
C SER A 314 0.24 1.19 -29.64
N LEU A 315 0.26 -0.01 -30.22
CA LEU A 315 -0.85 -0.56 -30.99
C LEU A 315 -2.13 -0.71 -30.14
N VAL A 316 -1.99 -0.85 -28.82
CA VAL A 316 -3.10 -0.95 -27.86
C VAL A 316 -3.25 0.30 -26.97
N GLN A 317 -2.49 1.37 -27.21
CA GLN A 317 -2.48 2.56 -26.35
C GLN A 317 -2.31 3.87 -27.13
N ALA A 318 -3.21 4.83 -26.90
CA ALA A 318 -3.15 6.17 -27.52
C ALA A 318 -3.37 7.28 -26.49
N PHE A 319 -2.77 8.45 -26.73
CA PHE A 319 -2.89 9.64 -25.88
C PHE A 319 -3.48 10.81 -26.67
N ARG A 320 -4.41 11.54 -26.07
CA ARG A 320 -5.01 12.73 -26.67
C ARG A 320 -5.06 13.87 -25.64
N PRO A 321 -4.43 15.04 -25.89
CA PRO A 321 -4.31 16.11 -24.89
C PRO A 321 -5.68 16.68 -24.49
N ASN A 322 -6.61 16.80 -25.44
CA ASN A 322 -7.95 17.31 -25.17
C ASN A 322 -8.99 16.74 -26.16
N MET A 323 -10.27 17.06 -25.90
CA MET A 323 -11.43 16.61 -26.65
C MET A 323 -12.15 17.79 -27.35
N ALA A 324 -11.40 18.81 -27.79
CA ALA A 324 -11.99 20.00 -28.38
C ALA A 324 -12.53 19.74 -29.80
N ALA A 325 -13.85 19.90 -30.00
CA ALA A 325 -14.48 19.74 -31.31
C ALA A 325 -13.94 20.73 -32.37
N ARG A 326 -13.45 21.91 -31.95
CA ARG A 326 -12.95 22.97 -32.84
C ARG A 326 -11.57 22.72 -33.45
N GLY A 327 -10.96 21.56 -33.18
CA GLY A 327 -9.64 21.16 -33.70
C GLY A 327 -9.57 19.72 -34.21
N GLY A 328 -10.70 19.05 -34.46
CA GLY A 328 -10.71 17.67 -34.97
C GLY A 328 -10.37 16.57 -33.94
N ASN A 329 -9.85 16.91 -32.76
CA ASN A 329 -9.42 15.94 -31.73
C ASN A 329 -10.53 14.96 -31.29
N LEU A 330 -11.80 15.38 -31.28
CA LEU A 330 -12.92 14.46 -31.03
C LEU A 330 -13.07 13.41 -32.13
N ARG A 331 -12.86 13.78 -33.40
CA ARG A 331 -12.89 12.84 -34.53
C ARG A 331 -11.71 11.89 -34.49
N GLN A 332 -10.51 12.37 -34.14
CA GLN A 332 -9.34 11.49 -33.93
C GLN A 332 -9.61 10.42 -32.85
N ILE A 333 -10.23 10.79 -31.72
CA ILE A 333 -10.63 9.82 -30.68
C ILE A 333 -11.60 8.77 -31.26
N LEU A 334 -12.56 9.16 -32.10
CA LEU A 334 -13.47 8.20 -32.76
C LEU A 334 -12.72 7.29 -33.76
N CYS A 335 -11.77 7.83 -34.54
CA CYS A 335 -10.90 7.05 -35.42
C CYS A 335 -10.07 6.03 -34.62
N ASP A 336 -9.49 6.44 -33.47
CA ASP A 336 -8.74 5.55 -32.60
C ASP A 336 -9.61 4.43 -32.01
N ILE A 337 -10.86 4.74 -31.61
CA ILE A 337 -11.82 3.73 -31.14
C ILE A 337 -12.17 2.74 -32.26
N CYS A 338 -12.45 3.23 -33.48
CA CYS A 338 -12.72 2.40 -34.66
C CYS A 338 -11.54 1.44 -34.94
N ALA A 339 -10.33 1.98 -34.94
CA ALA A 339 -9.11 1.22 -35.20
C ALA A 339 -8.78 0.20 -34.10
N MET A 340 -8.99 0.53 -32.83
CA MET A 340 -8.81 -0.41 -31.71
C MET A 340 -9.87 -1.51 -31.73
N ALA A 341 -11.12 -1.19 -32.06
CA ALA A 341 -12.20 -2.17 -32.25
C ALA A 341 -11.89 -3.12 -33.43
N ASN A 342 -11.36 -2.60 -34.54
CA ASN A 342 -10.94 -3.41 -35.69
C ASN A 342 -9.70 -4.27 -35.45
N THR A 343 -8.90 -3.99 -34.43
CA THR A 343 -7.63 -4.69 -34.16
C THR A 343 -7.70 -5.58 -32.91
N ASN A 344 -6.94 -5.29 -31.85
CA ASN A 344 -6.81 -6.15 -30.67
C ASN A 344 -7.46 -5.53 -29.42
N GLY A 345 -8.30 -4.51 -29.59
CA GLY A 345 -8.73 -3.62 -28.52
C GLY A 345 -7.62 -2.65 -28.10
N GLY A 346 -7.88 -1.85 -27.08
CA GLY A 346 -6.90 -0.92 -26.56
C GLY A 346 -7.42 0.03 -25.50
N THR A 347 -6.58 0.98 -25.10
CA THR A 347 -6.91 2.02 -24.11
C THR A 347 -6.46 3.39 -24.59
N ILE A 348 -7.38 4.35 -24.59
CA ILE A 348 -7.14 5.75 -24.98
C ILE A 348 -7.21 6.62 -23.73
N TYR A 349 -6.19 7.45 -23.51
CA TYR A 349 -6.13 8.41 -22.41
C TYR A 349 -6.38 9.83 -22.93
N VAL A 350 -7.51 10.43 -22.54
CA VAL A 350 -7.92 11.78 -22.94
C VAL A 350 -7.71 12.76 -21.78
N GLY A 351 -6.92 13.81 -22.04
CA GLY A 351 -6.42 14.74 -21.01
C GLY A 351 -4.93 14.57 -20.67
N ALA A 352 -4.20 13.74 -21.42
CA ALA A 352 -2.78 13.42 -21.22
C ALA A 352 -2.04 13.32 -22.57
N THR A 353 -0.72 13.47 -22.53
CA THR A 353 0.20 13.31 -23.68
C THR A 353 1.18 12.16 -23.40
N PRO A 354 1.83 11.56 -24.41
CA PRO A 354 2.69 10.39 -24.18
C PRO A 354 4.02 10.71 -23.49
N GLU A 355 4.40 11.97 -23.30
CA GLU A 355 5.67 12.33 -22.65
C GLU A 355 5.61 12.10 -21.12
N PRO A 356 6.43 11.20 -20.54
CA PRO A 356 6.41 10.91 -19.09
C PRO A 356 6.88 12.06 -18.19
N LYS A 357 7.39 13.16 -18.78
CA LYS A 357 7.77 14.39 -18.07
C LYS A 357 6.68 15.47 -18.11
N GLN A 358 5.67 15.32 -18.96
CA GLN A 358 4.60 16.31 -19.11
C GLN A 358 3.43 15.95 -18.21
N LYS A 359 3.04 16.88 -17.34
CA LYS A 359 1.87 16.70 -16.47
C LYS A 359 0.61 16.66 -17.34
N PRO A 360 -0.34 15.73 -17.10
CA PRO A 360 -1.60 15.69 -17.83
C PRO A 360 -2.33 17.03 -17.77
N GLU A 361 -2.80 17.56 -18.89
CA GLU A 361 -3.57 18.83 -18.95
C GLU A 361 -4.91 18.72 -18.22
N GLY A 362 -5.50 17.53 -18.23
CA GLY A 362 -6.76 17.21 -17.55
C GLY A 362 -8.02 17.70 -18.28
N VAL A 363 -9.13 16.99 -18.06
CA VAL A 363 -10.43 17.32 -18.63
C VAL A 363 -11.24 18.15 -17.65
N ARG A 364 -11.53 19.41 -18.00
CA ARG A 364 -12.20 20.40 -17.12
C ARG A 364 -13.63 20.05 -16.68
N ASN A 365 -14.27 19.05 -17.31
CA ASN A 365 -15.58 18.50 -16.92
C ASN A 365 -15.69 17.04 -17.40
N PRO A 366 -15.16 16.04 -16.66
CA PRO A 366 -15.04 14.68 -17.16
C PRO A 366 -16.42 14.02 -17.39
N THR A 367 -17.39 14.18 -16.49
CA THR A 367 -18.73 13.57 -16.64
C THR A 367 -19.46 14.06 -17.91
N GLN A 368 -19.33 15.34 -18.26
CA GLN A 368 -19.91 15.88 -19.48
C GLN A 368 -19.14 15.42 -20.73
N ALA A 369 -17.82 15.21 -20.62
CA ALA A 369 -17.02 14.65 -21.70
C ALA A 369 -17.38 13.19 -21.99
N ILE A 370 -17.56 12.36 -20.95
CA ILE A 370 -17.99 10.96 -21.09
C ILE A 370 -19.34 10.88 -21.81
N LYS A 371 -20.35 11.66 -21.39
CA LYS A 371 -21.64 11.66 -22.08
C LYS A 371 -21.52 12.06 -23.56
N ARG A 372 -20.73 13.09 -23.88
CA ARG A 372 -20.48 13.50 -25.27
C ARG A 372 -19.76 12.44 -26.10
N LEU A 373 -18.85 11.67 -25.49
CA LEU A 373 -18.18 10.54 -26.14
C LEU A 373 -19.19 9.42 -26.44
N GLN A 374 -20.00 9.03 -25.47
CA GLN A 374 -21.08 8.04 -25.66
C GLN A 374 -22.05 8.48 -26.77
N ASP A 375 -22.60 9.70 -26.66
CA ASP A 375 -23.49 10.29 -27.67
C ASP A 375 -22.85 10.34 -29.09
N SER A 376 -21.52 10.47 -29.19
CA SER A 376 -20.80 10.47 -30.48
C SER A 376 -20.51 9.05 -30.99
N ILE A 377 -20.19 8.11 -30.11
CA ILE A 377 -19.90 6.71 -30.45
C ILE A 377 -21.14 6.08 -31.06
N THR A 378 -22.28 6.09 -30.35
CA THR A 378 -23.55 5.50 -30.82
C THR A 378 -24.08 6.16 -32.10
N LYS A 379 -23.70 7.43 -32.37
CA LYS A 379 -24.11 8.15 -33.58
C LYS A 379 -23.24 7.85 -34.81
N HIS A 380 -21.93 7.73 -34.63
CA HIS A 380 -20.97 7.70 -35.73
C HIS A 380 -20.36 6.32 -35.98
N LEU A 381 -20.29 5.43 -34.97
CA LEU A 381 -19.67 4.10 -35.09
C LEU A 381 -20.73 3.02 -35.34
N SER A 382 -20.51 2.20 -36.37
CA SER A 382 -21.39 1.09 -36.76
C SER A 382 -20.56 -0.13 -37.17
N PRO A 383 -20.75 -1.32 -36.56
CA PRO A 383 -21.61 -1.61 -35.39
C PRO A 383 -21.19 -0.83 -34.13
N GLU A 384 -22.02 -0.83 -33.08
CA GLU A 384 -21.66 -0.16 -31.81
C GLU A 384 -20.55 -0.98 -31.09
N PRO A 385 -19.37 -0.40 -30.80
CA PRO A 385 -18.29 -1.11 -30.15
C PRO A 385 -18.49 -1.21 -28.63
N ASP A 386 -18.01 -2.31 -28.03
CA ASP A 386 -17.98 -2.49 -26.58
C ASP A 386 -16.85 -1.63 -25.97
N VAL A 387 -17.25 -0.53 -25.32
CA VAL A 387 -16.36 0.51 -24.81
C VAL A 387 -16.73 0.87 -23.37
N ASN A 388 -15.79 0.71 -22.44
CA ASN A 388 -15.91 1.23 -21.08
C ASN A 388 -15.19 2.58 -20.96
N ILE A 389 -15.79 3.54 -20.25
CA ILE A 389 -15.23 4.89 -20.08
C ILE A 389 -15.18 5.28 -18.60
N ASP A 390 -13.95 5.34 -18.05
CA ASP A 390 -13.67 5.63 -16.65
C ASP A 390 -13.02 7.00 -16.45
N ILE A 391 -13.09 7.53 -15.22
CA ILE A 391 -12.33 8.73 -14.80
C ILE A 391 -11.16 8.28 -13.92
N LEU A 392 -9.94 8.55 -14.37
CA LEU A 392 -8.73 8.41 -13.57
C LEU A 392 -8.28 9.76 -13.01
N LYS A 393 -7.69 9.76 -11.81
CA LYS A 393 -7.06 10.94 -11.22
C LYS A 393 -5.55 10.79 -11.31
N SER A 394 -4.91 11.80 -11.89
CA SER A 394 -3.45 11.92 -11.95
C SER A 394 -3.03 13.26 -11.37
N GLY A 395 -2.33 13.23 -10.23
CA GLY A 395 -2.08 14.40 -9.41
C GLY A 395 -3.37 15.17 -9.06
N ALA A 396 -3.44 16.44 -9.47
CA ALA A 396 -4.61 17.31 -9.27
C ALA A 396 -5.65 17.22 -10.42
N ASN A 397 -5.33 16.52 -11.51
CA ASN A 397 -6.08 16.56 -12.75
C ASN A 397 -6.86 15.24 -12.99
N SER A 398 -7.99 15.34 -13.70
CA SER A 398 -8.81 14.19 -14.08
C SER A 398 -8.60 13.86 -15.55
N VAL A 399 -8.25 12.61 -15.85
CA VAL A 399 -8.02 12.06 -17.19
C VAL A 399 -9.13 11.06 -17.47
N VAL A 400 -9.70 11.08 -18.67
CA VAL A 400 -10.72 10.11 -19.08
C VAL A 400 -10.02 8.94 -19.76
N ARG A 401 -10.25 7.72 -19.26
CA ARG A 401 -9.75 6.49 -19.86
C ARG A 401 -10.88 5.82 -20.63
N ILE A 402 -10.67 5.55 -21.91
CA ILE A 402 -11.56 4.81 -22.78
C ILE A 402 -10.91 3.45 -23.03
N THR A 403 -11.52 2.35 -22.58
CA THR A 403 -11.05 0.99 -22.86
C THR A 403 -11.98 0.36 -23.89
N VAL A 404 -11.40 -0.02 -25.03
CA VAL A 404 -12.11 -0.58 -26.19
C VAL A 404 -11.81 -2.08 -26.25
N ALA A 405 -12.84 -2.92 -26.23
CA ALA A 405 -12.67 -4.37 -26.42
C ALA A 405 -12.32 -4.70 -27.89
N PRO A 406 -11.61 -5.81 -28.16
CA PRO A 406 -11.47 -6.31 -29.53
C PRO A 406 -12.86 -6.62 -30.11
N GLY A 407 -13.13 -6.05 -31.28
CA GLY A 407 -14.43 -6.13 -31.95
C GLY A 407 -14.80 -7.55 -32.35
N ARG A 408 -16.09 -7.89 -32.18
CA ARG A 408 -16.64 -9.20 -32.57
C ARG A 408 -17.32 -9.15 -33.93
N ASP A 409 -17.94 -8.00 -34.25
CA ASP A 409 -18.65 -7.76 -35.50
C ASP A 409 -17.81 -6.89 -36.45
N LEU A 410 -16.64 -7.43 -36.82
CA LEU A 410 -15.76 -6.82 -37.82
C LEU A 410 -16.43 -6.79 -39.20
N PRO A 411 -16.24 -5.74 -40.02
CA PRO A 411 -15.49 -4.51 -39.72
C PRO A 411 -16.36 -3.40 -39.08
N TYR A 412 -15.77 -2.67 -38.14
CA TYR A 412 -16.34 -1.43 -37.57
C TYR A 412 -16.03 -0.25 -38.48
N SER A 413 -17.02 0.61 -38.69
CA SER A 413 -16.98 1.79 -39.56
C SER A 413 -17.34 3.07 -38.82
N ILE A 414 -16.80 4.19 -39.28
CA ILE A 414 -17.28 5.55 -39.00
C ILE A 414 -18.16 6.00 -40.17
N ASP A 415 -19.31 6.60 -39.85
CA ASP A 415 -20.25 7.17 -40.82
C ASP A 415 -20.59 6.19 -41.98
N GLN A 416 -20.66 4.89 -41.65
CA GLN A 416 -20.95 3.75 -42.54
C GLN A 416 -20.02 3.59 -43.77
N SER A 417 -18.91 4.32 -43.82
CA SER A 417 -18.08 4.43 -45.05
C SER A 417 -16.57 4.47 -44.80
N GLU A 418 -16.13 4.96 -43.63
CA GLU A 418 -14.72 5.06 -43.29
C GLU A 418 -14.32 3.97 -42.32
N TYR A 419 -13.26 3.24 -42.65
CA TYR A 419 -12.72 2.16 -41.82
C TYR A 419 -11.31 2.53 -41.42
N TYR A 420 -10.95 2.30 -40.16
CA TYR A 420 -9.63 2.61 -39.63
C TYR A 420 -8.95 1.37 -39.06
N VAL A 421 -7.63 1.32 -39.21
CA VAL A 421 -6.72 0.33 -38.62
C VAL A 421 -5.60 1.09 -37.91
N ARG A 422 -5.08 0.52 -36.83
CA ARG A 422 -3.97 1.08 -36.06
C ARG A 422 -2.72 0.28 -36.35
N ASP A 423 -1.71 0.94 -36.88
CA ASP A 423 -0.38 0.35 -37.13
C ASP A 423 0.65 1.08 -36.28
N GLU A 424 1.49 0.31 -35.58
CA GLU A 424 2.38 0.75 -34.50
C GLU A 424 1.78 1.82 -33.55
N THR A 425 1.96 3.11 -33.84
CA THR A 425 1.44 4.25 -33.05
C THR A 425 0.42 5.12 -33.80
N GLU A 426 0.19 4.89 -35.08
CA GLU A 426 -0.64 5.73 -35.94
C GLU A 426 -1.98 5.07 -36.32
N THR A 427 -2.99 5.90 -36.55
CA THR A 427 -4.36 5.46 -36.87
C THR A 427 -4.67 5.88 -38.30
N ASN A 428 -4.68 4.92 -39.22
CA ASN A 428 -4.75 5.13 -40.66
C ASN A 428 -6.06 4.57 -41.26
N LEU A 429 -6.47 5.12 -42.40
CA LEU A 429 -7.64 4.61 -43.13
C LEU A 429 -7.30 3.27 -43.78
N ALA A 430 -8.14 2.26 -43.55
CA ALA A 430 -7.90 0.90 -43.97
C ALA A 430 -7.80 0.79 -45.51
N VAL A 431 -6.71 0.21 -45.99
CA VAL A 431 -6.49 -0.08 -47.41
C VAL A 431 -7.34 -1.30 -47.82
N ARG A 432 -7.60 -1.46 -49.13
CA ARG A 432 -8.41 -2.56 -49.68
C ARG A 432 -8.04 -3.95 -49.11
N ASP A 433 -6.74 -4.25 -49.03
CA ASP A 433 -6.29 -5.57 -48.61
C ASP A 433 -6.45 -5.78 -47.09
N GLU A 434 -6.31 -4.71 -46.30
CA GLU A 434 -6.60 -4.71 -44.86
C GLU A 434 -8.09 -4.89 -44.58
N LEU A 435 -8.96 -4.22 -45.36
CA LEU A 435 -10.40 -4.42 -45.32
C LEU A 435 -10.80 -5.87 -45.59
N VAL A 436 -10.20 -6.50 -46.60
CA VAL A 436 -10.42 -7.93 -46.89
C VAL A 436 -9.97 -8.78 -45.70
N GLN A 437 -8.81 -8.51 -45.10
CA GLN A 437 -8.34 -9.24 -43.91
C GLN A 437 -9.25 -9.06 -42.69
N LEU A 438 -9.79 -7.86 -42.46
CA LEU A 438 -10.77 -7.60 -41.39
C LEU A 438 -12.06 -8.41 -41.59
N ILE A 439 -12.56 -8.46 -42.83
CA ILE A 439 -13.76 -9.25 -43.18
C ILE A 439 -13.49 -10.74 -43.00
N GLU A 440 -12.36 -11.27 -43.50
CA GLU A 440 -11.97 -12.67 -43.29
C GLU A 440 -11.84 -13.02 -41.79
N ARG A 441 -11.26 -12.12 -40.99
CA ARG A 441 -11.12 -12.28 -39.53
C ARG A 441 -12.50 -12.29 -38.86
N GLY A 442 -13.41 -11.41 -39.28
CA GLY A 442 -14.79 -11.36 -38.80
C GLY A 442 -15.58 -12.64 -39.12
N LEU A 443 -15.46 -13.15 -40.35
CA LEU A 443 -16.09 -14.42 -40.76
C LEU A 443 -15.59 -15.61 -39.93
N LYS A 444 -14.26 -15.74 -39.77
CA LYS A 444 -13.65 -16.78 -38.92
C LYS A 444 -14.07 -16.65 -37.44
N LEU A 445 -14.18 -15.43 -36.92
CA LEU A 445 -14.67 -15.19 -35.56
C LEU A 445 -16.12 -15.63 -35.37
N ARG A 446 -17.01 -15.36 -36.33
CA ARG A 446 -18.41 -15.80 -36.29
C ARG A 446 -18.57 -17.32 -36.37
N GLU A 447 -17.78 -17.96 -37.22
CA GLU A 447 -17.70 -19.43 -37.33
C GLU A 447 -17.25 -20.07 -36.00
N VAL A 448 -16.18 -19.56 -35.38
CA VAL A 448 -15.67 -20.04 -34.08
C VAL A 448 -16.64 -19.78 -32.92
N LEU A 449 -17.41 -18.68 -32.97
CA LEU A 449 -18.39 -18.33 -31.94
C LEU A 449 -19.76 -19.00 -32.15
N GLY A 450 -19.95 -19.80 -33.20
CA GLY A 450 -21.22 -20.49 -33.49
C GLY A 450 -22.37 -19.54 -33.83
N LEU A 451 -22.05 -18.32 -34.29
CA LEU A 451 -23.03 -17.30 -34.65
C LEU A 451 -23.37 -17.43 -36.14
N GLU A 452 -24.31 -18.35 -36.46
CA GLU A 452 -24.90 -18.42 -37.79
C GLU A 452 -25.60 -17.08 -38.11
N SER A 453 -25.03 -16.34 -39.06
CA SER A 453 -25.71 -15.16 -39.61
C SER A 453 -26.86 -15.64 -40.50
N ALA A 454 -28.09 -15.39 -40.07
CA ALA A 454 -29.24 -15.40 -40.96
C ALA A 454 -29.05 -14.32 -42.04
N ILE A 455 -28.46 -14.73 -43.17
CA ILE A 455 -28.54 -13.95 -44.40
C ILE A 455 -29.99 -14.06 -44.86
N GLU A 456 -30.79 -13.02 -44.64
CA GLU A 456 -32.03 -12.84 -45.38
C GLU A 456 -31.67 -12.67 -46.87
N VAL A 457 -31.60 -13.79 -47.57
CA VAL A 457 -31.54 -13.81 -49.02
C VAL A 457 -32.86 -13.25 -49.53
N LEU A 458 -32.85 -11.98 -49.91
CA LEU A 458 -33.88 -11.38 -50.75
C LEU A 458 -34.13 -12.35 -51.91
N PRO A 459 -35.36 -12.87 -52.09
CA PRO A 459 -35.58 -13.97 -53.01
C PRO A 459 -35.32 -13.53 -54.45
N GLU A 460 -34.26 -14.09 -55.04
CA GLU A 460 -33.97 -13.93 -56.47
C GLU A 460 -35.17 -14.44 -57.29
N THR A 461 -35.88 -13.52 -57.94
CA THR A 461 -36.88 -13.86 -58.94
C THR A 461 -36.17 -14.44 -60.17
N LYS A 462 -35.97 -15.75 -60.18
CA LYS A 462 -35.41 -16.47 -61.34
C LYS A 462 -36.24 -16.21 -62.60
N PRO A 463 -35.63 -15.77 -63.72
CA PRO A 463 -36.30 -15.82 -65.01
C PRO A 463 -36.52 -17.29 -65.43
N PRO A 464 -37.59 -17.62 -66.17
CA PRO A 464 -37.92 -18.99 -66.52
C PRO A 464 -36.96 -19.53 -67.59
N VAL A 465 -36.25 -20.62 -67.27
CA VAL A 465 -35.49 -21.42 -68.24
C VAL A 465 -36.29 -22.68 -68.54
N ILE A 466 -36.81 -22.79 -69.77
CA ILE A 466 -37.39 -24.03 -70.30
C ILE A 466 -36.27 -24.83 -70.97
N THR A 467 -36.02 -26.04 -70.47
CA THR A 467 -34.98 -26.96 -70.96
C THR A 467 -35.35 -27.64 -72.28
N PRO A 468 -34.37 -27.95 -73.16
CA PRO A 468 -34.62 -28.70 -74.39
C PRO A 468 -34.79 -30.21 -74.14
N THR A 469 -35.72 -30.84 -74.85
CA THR A 469 -36.03 -32.27 -74.76
C THR A 469 -35.11 -33.12 -75.64
N LYS A 470 -34.67 -34.29 -75.17
CA LYS A 470 -33.89 -35.28 -75.96
C LYS A 470 -34.76 -36.42 -76.51
N LYS A 471 -34.57 -36.76 -77.80
CA LYS A 471 -34.61 -38.08 -78.48
C LYS A 471 -34.72 -37.85 -80.01
N ALA A 472 -34.29 -38.71 -80.94
CA ALA A 472 -33.18 -39.68 -81.08
C ALA A 472 -33.32 -40.32 -82.50
N THR A 473 -32.21 -40.62 -83.21
CA THR A 473 -32.11 -41.44 -84.47
C THR A 473 -32.92 -40.97 -85.70
N GLU A 474 -32.57 -41.16 -86.98
CA GLU A 474 -31.42 -41.79 -87.71
C GLU A 474 -31.32 -41.21 -89.16
N GLU A 475 -30.37 -41.69 -89.98
CA GLU A 475 -29.90 -41.15 -91.30
C GLU A 475 -30.69 -41.71 -92.52
N GLU A 476 -30.63 -41.26 -93.80
CA GLU A 476 -29.87 -40.25 -94.60
C GLU A 476 -30.77 -39.72 -95.80
N PRO A 477 -30.32 -38.93 -96.81
CA PRO A 477 -31.17 -38.17 -97.76
C PRO A 477 -31.31 -38.82 -99.17
N PRO A 478 -31.95 -38.19 -100.20
CA PRO A 478 -31.34 -37.10 -101.00
C PRO A 478 -32.31 -35.99 -101.51
N ILE A 479 -31.75 -34.96 -102.16
CA ILE A 479 -32.42 -33.74 -102.69
C ILE A 479 -32.83 -33.92 -104.17
N PRO A 480 -33.95 -33.33 -104.65
CA PRO A 480 -33.83 -32.44 -105.82
C PRO A 480 -34.78 -31.21 -105.90
N ARG A 481 -34.16 -30.08 -106.23
CA ARG A 481 -34.60 -28.89 -107.03
C ARG A 481 -36.06 -28.72 -107.53
N THR A 482 -36.59 -27.52 -107.30
CA THR A 482 -37.10 -26.49 -108.28
C THR A 482 -37.06 -25.13 -107.55
N GLY A 483 -36.63 -23.98 -108.08
CA GLY A 483 -37.14 -23.25 -109.26
C GLY A 483 -38.38 -22.41 -108.87
N VAL A 484 -38.59 -21.12 -109.19
CA VAL A 484 -37.92 -20.11 -110.05
C VAL A 484 -38.48 -18.71 -109.65
N GLU A 485 -37.66 -17.65 -109.65
CA GLU A 485 -37.98 -16.18 -109.71
C GLU A 485 -39.03 -15.57 -108.72
N ILE A 486 -39.08 -14.27 -108.39
CA ILE A 486 -38.45 -13.03 -108.89
C ILE A 486 -37.78 -12.29 -107.72
#